data_AF-X1U8T1-F1
#
_entry.id   AF-X1U8T1-F1
#
_cell.length_a   1.000
_cell.length_b   1.000
_cell.length_c   1.000
_cell.angle_alpha   90.00
_cell.angle_beta   90.00
_cell.angle_gamma   90.00
#
_symmetry.space_group_name_H-M   'P 1'
#
loop_
_entity.id
_entity.type
_entity.pdbx_description
1 polymer ?
#
loop_
_entity_poly.entity_id
_entity_poly.type
_entity_poly.pdbx_seq_one_letter_code
_entity_poly.pdbx_strand_id
1 'polypeptide(L)'
;MDHTSPTEYEPVGTDVVARYASGLKLHITEPIGKGSCGVRYEGTEGWVQVDDSGHIEVHPESLRSAWRLGKGYPVDNHVRNFLDCVKSRQQPVSTAGAAHHSITACHVANICRRLGRPLKWDPDKEVFIGDEEANRFVSRAYRQPWRL
;
A
#
# COMPACT_ATOMS: atom_id res chain seq x y z
N MET A 1 -0.71 11.40 8.02
CA MET A 1 -0.08 10.11 7.66
C MET A 1 1.34 10.14 8.20
N ASP A 2 1.86 9.00 8.61
CA ASP A 2 3.16 8.88 9.28
C ASP A 2 4.37 8.92 8.33
N HIS A 3 4.14 9.08 7.02
CA HIS A 3 5.20 9.13 5.99
C HIS A 3 6.11 7.89 5.99
N THR A 4 5.60 6.75 6.49
CA THR A 4 6.39 5.52 6.58
C THR A 4 6.19 4.62 5.36
N SER A 5 7.14 3.74 5.13
CA SER A 5 7.05 2.65 4.15
C SER A 5 7.79 1.42 4.69
N PRO A 6 7.47 0.20 4.22
CA PRO A 6 8.22 -0.98 4.63
C PRO A 6 9.69 -0.88 4.22
N THR A 7 10.57 -1.38 5.09
CA THR A 7 12.03 -1.33 4.96
C THR A 7 12.64 -2.67 4.51
N GLU A 8 11.90 -3.76 4.67
CA GLU A 8 12.33 -5.11 4.29
C GLU A 8 11.23 -5.81 3.50
N TYR A 9 11.62 -6.57 2.48
CA TYR A 9 10.72 -7.33 1.62
C TYR A 9 11.30 -8.72 1.39
N GLU A 10 10.48 -9.75 1.53
CA GLU A 10 10.86 -11.14 1.36
C GLU A 10 9.84 -11.87 0.48
N PRO A 11 10.28 -12.57 -0.58
CA PRO A 11 9.39 -13.37 -1.40
C PRO A 11 9.03 -14.66 -0.67
N VAL A 12 7.74 -14.98 -0.60
CA VAL A 12 7.23 -16.20 0.05
C VAL A 12 6.32 -16.92 -0.94
N GLY A 13 6.89 -17.87 -1.69
CA GLY A 13 6.16 -18.52 -2.78
C GLY A 13 5.77 -17.51 -3.87
N THR A 14 4.47 -17.28 -4.06
CA THR A 14 3.92 -16.27 -4.98
C THR A 14 3.75 -14.89 -4.35
N ASP A 15 3.86 -14.81 -3.02
CA ASP A 15 3.52 -13.65 -2.21
C ASP A 15 4.79 -12.87 -1.84
N VAL A 16 4.60 -11.69 -1.26
CA VAL A 16 5.68 -10.89 -0.65
C VAL A 16 5.27 -10.47 0.74
N VAL A 17 6.12 -10.77 1.72
CA VAL A 17 5.98 -10.24 3.08
C VAL A 17 6.90 -9.05 3.21
N ALA A 18 6.31 -7.88 3.47
CA ALA A 18 7.03 -6.65 3.75
C ALA A 18 6.94 -6.29 5.24
N ARG A 19 7.95 -5.59 5.76
CA ARG A 19 8.03 -5.20 7.17
C ARG A 19 8.35 -3.72 7.33
N TYR A 20 7.57 -3.03 8.15
CA TYR A 20 7.85 -1.66 8.58
C TYR A 20 8.90 -1.62 9.69
N ALA A 21 9.56 -0.48 9.86
CA ALA A 21 10.50 -0.26 10.97
C ALA A 21 9.86 -0.50 12.37
N SER A 22 8.55 -0.30 12.49
CA SER A 22 7.77 -0.61 13.71
C SER A 22 7.63 -2.11 14.01
N GLY A 23 7.98 -2.97 13.06
CA GLY A 23 7.76 -4.42 13.12
C GLY A 23 6.43 -4.87 12.49
N LEU A 24 5.53 -3.94 12.13
CA LEU A 24 4.29 -4.25 11.42
C LEU A 24 4.59 -5.00 10.12
N LYS A 25 3.83 -6.08 9.86
CA LYS A 25 3.93 -6.86 8.64
C LYS A 25 2.83 -6.45 7.66
N LEU A 26 3.21 -6.29 6.40
CA LEU A 26 2.30 -6.18 5.27
C LEU A 26 2.47 -7.43 4.42
N HIS A 27 1.40 -8.22 4.28
CA HIS A 27 1.42 -9.41 3.42
C HIS A 27 0.73 -9.08 2.10
N ILE A 28 1.49 -9.10 1.01
CA ILE A 28 1.02 -8.81 -0.35
C ILE A 28 0.85 -10.15 -1.04
N THR A 29 -0.39 -10.57 -1.20
CA THR A 29 -0.76 -11.93 -1.61
C THR A 29 -1.61 -11.94 -2.87
N GLU A 30 -1.93 -13.14 -3.34
CA GLU A 30 -3.08 -13.33 -4.23
C GLU A 30 -4.37 -12.70 -3.63
N PRO A 31 -5.35 -12.33 -4.48
CA PRO A 31 -6.59 -11.71 -4.01
C PRO A 31 -7.28 -12.51 -2.92
N ILE A 32 -7.65 -11.81 -1.85
CA ILE A 32 -8.44 -12.33 -0.73
C ILE A 32 -9.87 -11.76 -0.78
N GLY A 33 -10.84 -12.51 -0.28
CA GLY A 33 -12.25 -12.10 -0.31
C GLY A 33 -12.97 -12.47 -1.61
N LYS A 34 -14.08 -11.80 -1.89
CA LYS A 34 -14.95 -12.03 -3.06
C LYS A 34 -14.77 -10.98 -4.15
N GLY A 35 -14.13 -9.86 -3.81
CA GLY A 35 -13.83 -8.75 -4.70
C GLY A 35 -12.43 -8.80 -5.33
N SER A 36 -12.06 -7.73 -6.02
CA SER A 36 -10.75 -7.53 -6.64
C SER A 36 -9.73 -6.85 -5.71
N CYS A 37 -10.21 -6.13 -4.69
CA CYS A 37 -9.39 -5.29 -3.80
C CYS A 37 -9.54 -5.70 -2.33
N GLY A 38 -9.24 -6.96 -2.01
CA GLY A 38 -9.29 -7.45 -0.64
C GLY A 38 -8.20 -6.86 0.27
N VAL A 39 -8.57 -6.49 1.48
CA VAL A 39 -7.63 -6.12 2.54
C VAL A 39 -8.06 -6.75 3.86
N ARG A 40 -7.09 -7.28 4.61
CA ARG A 40 -7.29 -7.79 5.97
C ARG A 40 -6.39 -7.05 6.95
N TYR A 41 -6.97 -6.66 8.07
CA TYR A 41 -6.28 -6.12 9.22
C TYR A 41 -6.31 -7.16 10.33
N GLU A 42 -5.14 -7.56 10.83
CA GLU A 42 -4.98 -8.54 11.90
C GLU A 42 -4.36 -7.87 13.13
N GLY A 43 -5.01 -8.04 14.27
CA GLY A 43 -4.56 -7.55 15.58
C GLY A 43 -4.55 -8.67 16.61
N THR A 44 -4.19 -8.33 17.85
CA THR A 44 -4.09 -9.29 18.96
C THR A 44 -5.42 -9.92 19.37
N GLU A 45 -6.53 -9.28 19.04
CA GLU A 45 -7.89 -9.71 19.43
C GLU A 45 -8.65 -10.39 18.27
N GLY A 46 -8.06 -10.46 17.07
CA GLY A 46 -8.74 -11.00 15.90
C GLY A 46 -8.41 -10.23 14.62
N TRP A 47 -9.24 -10.39 13.60
CA TRP A 47 -9.06 -9.77 12.30
C TRP A 47 -10.37 -9.34 11.65
N VAL A 48 -10.25 -8.36 10.76
CA VAL A 48 -11.33 -7.85 9.91
C VAL A 48 -10.83 -7.85 8.47
N GLN A 49 -11.64 -8.37 7.55
CA GLN A 49 -11.38 -8.39 6.12
C GLN A 49 -12.53 -7.74 5.38
N VAL A 50 -12.19 -6.89 4.41
CA VAL A 50 -13.13 -6.21 3.52
C VAL A 50 -12.63 -6.28 2.09
N ASP A 51 -13.55 -6.12 1.15
CA ASP A 51 -13.25 -5.98 -0.27
C ASP A 51 -14.18 -4.95 -0.94
N ASP A 52 -13.97 -4.73 -2.24
CA ASP A 52 -14.77 -3.83 -3.08
C ASP A 52 -16.14 -4.38 -3.48
N SER A 53 -16.50 -5.62 -3.08
CA SER A 53 -17.86 -6.16 -3.23
C SER A 53 -18.82 -5.68 -2.13
N GLY A 54 -18.27 -5.05 -1.08
CA GLY A 54 -19.01 -4.68 0.12
C GLY A 54 -19.17 -5.83 1.11
N HIS A 55 -18.47 -6.95 0.89
CA HIS A 55 -18.44 -8.05 1.83
C HIS A 55 -17.49 -7.73 2.99
N ILE A 56 -17.94 -8.03 4.21
CA ILE A 56 -17.13 -7.92 5.43
C ILE A 56 -17.13 -9.26 6.15
N GLU A 57 -15.94 -9.74 6.43
CA GLU A 57 -15.65 -10.93 7.21
C GLU A 57 -14.84 -10.54 8.45
N VAL A 58 -15.15 -11.13 9.60
CA VAL A 58 -14.47 -10.82 10.87
C VAL A 58 -14.26 -12.10 11.67
N HIS A 59 -13.26 -12.10 12.54
CA HIS A 59 -13.08 -13.14 13.55
C HIS A 59 -12.37 -12.58 14.79
N PRO A 60 -12.86 -12.83 16.02
CA PRO A 60 -14.11 -13.52 16.33
C PRO A 60 -15.34 -12.72 15.90
N GLU A 61 -16.51 -13.37 15.81
CA GLU A 61 -17.77 -12.72 15.40
C GLU A 61 -18.16 -11.53 16.30
N SER A 62 -17.67 -11.50 17.55
CA SER A 62 -17.85 -10.37 18.46
C SER A 62 -17.22 -9.07 17.96
N LEU A 63 -16.29 -9.12 17.01
CA LEU A 63 -15.75 -7.92 16.34
C LEU A 63 -16.72 -7.32 15.32
N ARG A 64 -17.80 -8.02 14.95
CA ARG A 64 -18.78 -7.50 13.99
C ARG A 64 -19.48 -6.30 14.60
N SER A 65 -19.15 -5.11 14.10
CA SER A 65 -19.80 -3.88 14.54
C SER A 65 -21.29 -3.88 14.15
N ALA A 66 -22.15 -3.33 15.01
CA ALA A 66 -23.54 -3.07 14.67
C ALA A 66 -23.72 -1.95 13.63
N TRP A 67 -22.63 -1.26 13.26
CA TRP A 67 -22.64 -0.24 12.22
C TRP A 67 -22.90 -0.89 10.86
N ARG A 68 -23.99 -0.47 10.23
CA ARG A 68 -24.22 -0.74 8.82
C ARG A 68 -23.22 0.10 8.02
N LEU A 69 -22.19 -0.54 7.51
CA LEU A 69 -21.34 0.06 6.50
C LEU A 69 -22.23 0.50 5.34
N GLY A 70 -22.19 1.79 5.01
CA GLY A 70 -22.90 2.32 3.86
C GLY A 70 -22.34 1.72 2.56
N LYS A 71 -22.93 2.07 1.41
CA LYS A 71 -22.21 1.89 0.13
C LYS A 71 -20.83 2.53 0.28
N GLY A 72 -19.79 1.84 -0.23
CA GLY A 72 -18.40 2.27 -0.14
C GLY A 72 -18.21 3.75 -0.47
N TYR A 73 -17.11 4.34 0.02
CA TYR A 73 -16.88 5.78 -0.07
C TYR A 73 -17.17 6.32 -1.48
N PRO A 74 -18.18 7.19 -1.67
CA PRO A 74 -18.56 7.66 -3.00
C PRO A 74 -17.40 8.36 -3.69
N VAL A 75 -17.12 7.99 -4.94
CA VAL A 75 -16.05 8.62 -5.74
C VAL A 75 -16.24 10.15 -5.81
N ASP A 76 -17.49 10.61 -5.87
CA ASP A 76 -17.86 12.03 -5.89
C ASP A 76 -17.31 12.81 -4.69
N ASN A 77 -17.10 12.16 -3.55
CA ASN A 77 -16.56 12.80 -2.35
C ASN A 77 -15.08 13.16 -2.49
N HIS A 78 -14.29 12.42 -3.29
CA HIS A 78 -12.89 12.77 -3.54
C HIS A 78 -12.76 14.01 -4.43
N VAL A 79 -13.60 14.13 -5.45
CA VAL A 79 -13.62 15.32 -6.33
C VAL A 79 -14.02 16.55 -5.53
N ARG A 80 -15.07 16.44 -4.71
CA ARG A 80 -15.50 17.56 -3.85
C ARG A 80 -14.40 17.95 -2.87
N ASN A 81 -13.79 16.99 -2.19
CA ASN A 81 -12.68 17.24 -1.28
C ASN A 81 -11.52 17.97 -1.96
N PHE A 82 -11.12 17.53 -3.16
CA PHE A 82 -10.07 18.19 -3.92
C PHE A 82 -10.42 19.65 -4.23
N LEU A 83 -11.63 19.94 -4.70
CA LEU A 83 -12.06 21.31 -4.99
C LEU A 83 -12.10 22.20 -3.74
N ASP A 84 -12.52 21.67 -2.60
CA ASP A 84 -12.50 22.39 -1.33
C ASP A 84 -11.08 22.67 -0.85
N CYS A 85 -10.16 21.73 -1.03
CA CYS A 85 -8.73 21.89 -0.76
C CYS A 85 -8.07 22.93 -1.68
N VAL A 86 -8.44 22.98 -2.96
CA VAL A 86 -7.97 24.03 -3.89
C VAL A 86 -8.38 25.42 -3.38
N LYS A 87 -9.64 25.57 -2.93
CA LYS A 87 -10.16 26.85 -2.41
C LYS A 87 -9.50 27.25 -1.09
N SER A 88 -9.41 26.30 -0.15
CA SER A 88 -8.89 26.54 1.19
C SER A 88 -7.36 26.51 1.29
N ARG A 89 -6.68 26.11 0.21
CA ARG A 89 -5.22 25.87 0.15
C ARG A 89 -4.75 24.80 1.15
N GLN A 90 -5.63 23.87 1.50
CA GLN A 90 -5.31 22.72 2.35
C GLN A 90 -4.92 21.51 1.52
N GLN A 91 -4.31 20.52 2.15
CA GLN A 91 -4.02 19.22 1.53
C GLN A 91 -5.30 18.38 1.41
N PRO A 92 -5.48 17.62 0.31
CA PRO A 92 -6.59 16.68 0.18
C PRO A 92 -6.44 15.51 1.17
N VAL A 93 -7.54 14.81 1.46
CA VAL A 93 -7.50 13.63 2.35
C VAL A 93 -6.56 12.53 1.82
N SER A 94 -6.45 12.42 0.51
CA SER A 94 -5.49 11.57 -0.20
C SER A 94 -4.39 12.45 -0.79
N THR A 95 -3.38 12.76 0.00
CA THR A 95 -2.26 13.62 -0.43
C THR A 95 -1.36 12.93 -1.46
N ALA A 96 -0.58 13.72 -2.20
CA ALA A 96 0.39 13.17 -3.14
C ALA A 96 1.45 12.30 -2.43
N GLY A 97 1.93 12.73 -1.26
CA GLY A 97 2.90 11.96 -0.47
C GLY A 97 2.32 10.63 0.03
N ALA A 98 1.07 10.62 0.50
CA ALA A 98 0.36 9.40 0.87
C ALA A 98 0.30 8.38 -0.29
N ALA A 99 -0.10 8.86 -1.47
CA ALA A 99 -0.19 8.04 -2.66
C ALA A 99 1.19 7.51 -3.10
N HIS A 100 2.23 8.35 -3.05
CA HIS A 100 3.61 7.99 -3.37
C HIS A 100 4.14 6.86 -2.48
N HIS A 101 4.02 6.99 -1.16
CA HIS A 101 4.47 5.92 -0.24
C HIS A 101 3.65 4.64 -0.42
N SER A 102 2.33 4.77 -0.61
CA SER A 102 1.46 3.61 -0.84
C SER A 102 1.84 2.82 -2.08
N ILE A 103 2.11 3.49 -3.21
CA ILE A 103 2.45 2.80 -4.46
C ILE A 103 3.91 2.30 -4.47
N THR A 104 4.80 3.00 -3.76
CA THR A 104 6.21 2.59 -3.61
C THR A 104 6.30 1.20 -2.99
N ALA A 105 5.53 0.91 -1.94
CA ALA A 105 5.51 -0.42 -1.33
C ALA A 105 5.17 -1.54 -2.34
N CYS A 106 4.18 -1.30 -3.21
CA CYS A 106 3.80 -2.24 -4.26
C CYS A 106 4.91 -2.40 -5.32
N HIS A 107 5.56 -1.32 -5.73
CA HIS A 107 6.66 -1.40 -6.70
C HIS A 107 7.87 -2.15 -6.15
N VAL A 108 8.25 -1.86 -4.90
CA VAL A 108 9.36 -2.55 -4.23
C VAL A 108 9.06 -4.04 -4.07
N ALA A 109 7.83 -4.39 -3.68
CA ALA A 109 7.40 -5.79 -3.61
C ALA A 109 7.45 -6.50 -4.97
N ASN A 110 7.02 -5.83 -6.05
CA ASN A 110 7.12 -6.37 -7.40
C ASN A 110 8.57 -6.61 -7.84
N ILE A 111 9.50 -5.72 -7.48
CA ILE A 111 10.92 -5.88 -7.76
C ILE A 111 11.48 -7.07 -6.95
N CYS A 112 11.13 -7.18 -5.67
CA CYS A 112 11.50 -8.29 -4.80
C CYS A 112 11.04 -9.64 -5.38
N ARG A 113 9.76 -9.73 -5.78
CA ARG A 113 9.20 -10.91 -6.45
C ARG A 113 9.91 -11.21 -7.77
N ARG A 114 10.19 -10.19 -8.58
CA ARG A 114 10.86 -10.34 -9.88
C ARG A 114 12.29 -10.87 -9.75
N LEU A 115 13.03 -10.41 -8.75
CA LEU A 115 14.39 -10.86 -8.47
C LEU A 115 14.43 -12.17 -7.68
N GLY A 116 13.31 -12.57 -7.06
CA GLY A 116 13.19 -13.82 -6.32
C GLY A 116 14.07 -13.88 -5.07
N ARG A 117 14.42 -12.73 -4.48
CA ARG A 117 15.28 -12.64 -3.29
C ARG A 117 14.86 -11.51 -2.35
N PRO A 118 15.20 -11.60 -1.05
CA PRO A 118 14.93 -10.53 -0.10
C PRO A 118 15.63 -9.23 -0.49
N LEU A 119 14.97 -8.10 -0.22
CA LEU A 119 15.48 -6.75 -0.49
C LEU A 119 15.31 -5.85 0.74
N LYS A 120 16.27 -4.93 0.92
CA LYS A 120 16.22 -3.86 1.93
C LYS A 120 16.04 -2.52 1.24
N TRP A 121 15.04 -1.77 1.68
CA TRP A 121 14.65 -0.48 1.12
C TRP A 121 14.89 0.63 2.15
N ASP A 122 15.58 1.69 1.72
CA ASP A 122 15.70 2.94 2.47
C ASP A 122 14.59 3.88 1.98
N PRO A 123 13.49 4.08 2.76
CA PRO A 123 12.36 4.88 2.32
C PRO A 123 12.63 6.38 2.34
N ASP A 124 13.67 6.83 3.05
CA ASP A 124 14.05 8.25 3.09
C ASP A 124 14.89 8.64 1.87
N LYS A 125 15.77 7.72 1.42
CA LYS A 125 16.60 7.93 0.23
C LYS A 125 16.01 7.35 -1.05
N GLU A 126 14.96 6.55 -0.92
CA GLU A 126 14.30 5.84 -2.01
C GLU A 126 15.26 4.95 -2.82
N VAL A 127 16.08 4.16 -2.10
CA VAL A 127 17.07 3.25 -2.71
C VAL A 127 17.06 1.87 -2.06
N PHE A 128 17.44 0.86 -2.83
CA PHE A 128 17.78 -0.45 -2.30
C PHE A 128 19.18 -0.41 -1.69
N ILE A 129 19.29 -0.78 -0.40
CA ILE A 129 20.55 -0.68 0.34
C ILE A 129 21.54 -1.72 -0.18
N GLY A 130 22.65 -1.25 -0.75
CA GLY A 130 23.74 -2.11 -1.23
C GLY A 130 23.41 -2.97 -2.44
N ASP A 131 22.38 -2.61 -3.22
CA ASP A 131 21.87 -3.45 -4.30
C ASP A 131 21.77 -2.71 -5.64
N GLU A 132 22.86 -2.72 -6.40
CA GLU A 132 22.91 -2.06 -7.71
C GLU A 132 21.93 -2.68 -8.72
N GLU A 133 21.64 -3.98 -8.61
CA GLU A 133 20.71 -4.65 -9.52
C GLU A 133 19.27 -4.19 -9.30
N ALA A 134 18.82 -4.19 -8.05
CA ALA A 134 17.48 -3.72 -7.70
C ALA A 134 17.33 -2.21 -8.00
N ASN A 135 18.36 -1.41 -7.74
CA ASN A 135 18.34 0.03 -8.03
C ASN A 135 18.19 0.36 -9.53
N ARG A 136 18.56 -0.54 -10.45
CA ARG A 136 18.28 -0.37 -11.89
C ARG A 136 16.79 -0.38 -12.22
N PHE A 137 15.93 -0.85 -11.33
CA PHE A 137 14.47 -0.86 -11.52
C PHE A 137 13.76 0.37 -10.95
N VAL A 138 14.45 1.21 -10.14
CA VAL A 138 13.84 2.39 -9.50
C VAL A 138 13.50 3.49 -10.51
N SER A 139 14.26 3.57 -11.61
CA SER A 139 14.01 4.53 -12.67
C SER A 139 14.11 3.88 -14.05
N ARG A 140 13.66 4.59 -15.08
CA ARG A 140 13.77 4.19 -16.48
C ARG A 140 14.57 5.25 -17.23
N ALA A 141 15.26 4.82 -18.28
CA ALA A 141 15.95 5.76 -19.16
C ALA A 141 14.95 6.80 -19.71
N TYR A 142 15.31 8.08 -19.62
CA TYR A 142 14.49 9.16 -20.15
C TYR A 142 14.40 9.08 -21.67
N ARG A 143 13.18 9.29 -22.19
CA ARG A 143 12.95 9.42 -23.63
C ARG A 143 13.62 10.70 -24.14
N GLN A 144 14.48 10.59 -25.15
CA GLN A 144 15.09 11.78 -25.78
C GLN A 144 13.99 12.71 -26.38
N PRO A 145 14.17 14.05 -26.34
CA PRO A 145 15.34 14.79 -25.82
C PRO A 145 15.26 15.13 -24.32
N TRP A 146 14.30 14.60 -23.57
CA TRP A 146 14.04 14.96 -22.18
C TRP A 146 15.11 14.41 -21.22
N ARG A 147 15.49 15.22 -20.22
CA ARG A 147 16.46 14.91 -19.15
C ARG A 147 16.00 15.57 -17.84
N LEU A 148 16.31 14.94 -16.70
CA LEU A 148 16.16 15.52 -15.36
C LEU A 148 17.47 16.16 -14.89
#